data_AF-A0A1M3T5M0-F1
#
_entry.id   AF-A0A1M3T5M0-F1
#
_cell.length_a   1.000
_cell.length_b   1.000
_cell.length_c   1.000
_cell.angle_alpha   90.00
_cell.angle_beta   90.00
_cell.angle_gamma   90.00
#
_symmetry.space_group_name_H-M   'P 1'
#
loop_
_entity.id
_entity.type
_entity.pdbx_description
1 polymer ?
#
loop_
_entity_poly.entity_id
_entity_poly.type
_entity_poly.pdbx_seq_one_letter_code
_entity_poly.pdbx_strand_id
1 'polypeptide(L)'
;MRFLQTALVAASIALYSPTLAQKLFGQGNILVAYENGVEYLGCLTNSGQWDVIGCAGVIAREGGQLVTQQGNYYTLTEASDIAVTPDAGAAKYWSSTGYNALGEPSKLEADGGVEHNGGGGPYWYAAAEPTQGAPVTLSAEESDGAQRVILVWKFDY
;
A
#
# COMPACT_ATOMS: atom_id res chain seq x y z
N MET A 1 -30.08 -22.57 51.86
CA MET A 1 -29.76 -22.73 50.42
C MET A 1 -29.44 -21.36 49.85
N ARG A 2 -28.18 -21.13 49.51
CA ARG A 2 -27.66 -19.99 48.73
C ARG A 2 -26.33 -20.47 48.15
N PHE A 3 -26.11 -20.34 46.86
CA PHE A 3 -24.83 -19.99 46.24
C PHE A 3 -25.08 -19.65 44.76
N LEU A 4 -24.23 -18.77 44.22
CA LEU A 4 -24.46 -17.84 43.11
C LEU A 4 -25.00 -18.44 41.80
N GLN A 5 -25.77 -17.62 41.07
CA GLN A 5 -25.93 -17.77 39.62
C GLN A 5 -24.58 -17.45 38.94
N THR A 6 -23.94 -18.45 38.35
CA THR A 6 -22.76 -18.24 37.51
C THR A 6 -23.19 -17.77 36.14
N ALA A 7 -23.10 -16.46 35.87
CA ALA A 7 -23.28 -15.94 34.53
C ALA A 7 -22.09 -16.38 33.64
N LEU A 8 -22.35 -17.21 32.62
CA LEU A 8 -21.37 -17.45 31.57
C LEU A 8 -21.22 -16.16 30.75
N VAL A 9 -20.08 -15.49 30.89
CA VAL A 9 -19.65 -14.48 29.92
C VAL A 9 -19.11 -15.24 28.71
N ALA A 10 -19.89 -15.28 27.63
CA ALA A 10 -19.41 -15.75 26.34
C ALA A 10 -18.42 -14.72 25.78
N ALA A 11 -17.12 -15.00 25.90
CA ALA A 11 -16.09 -14.21 25.25
C ALA A 11 -16.14 -14.48 23.74
N SER A 12 -16.81 -13.61 23.00
CA SER A 12 -16.79 -13.60 21.53
C SER A 12 -15.40 -13.26 21.05
N ILE A 13 -14.54 -14.27 20.89
CA ILE A 13 -13.30 -14.13 20.12
C ILE A 13 -13.74 -13.93 18.67
N ALA A 14 -13.83 -12.66 18.25
CA ALA A 14 -13.92 -12.33 16.85
C ALA A 14 -12.67 -12.89 16.18
N LEU A 15 -12.83 -13.93 15.37
CA LEU A 15 -11.82 -14.41 14.44
C LEU A 15 -11.62 -13.30 13.41
N TYR A 16 -10.77 -12.32 13.74
CA TYR A 16 -10.08 -11.56 12.72
C TYR A 16 -9.30 -12.58 11.90
N SER A 17 -9.81 -12.90 10.72
CA SER A 17 -9.02 -13.56 9.69
C SER A 17 -7.75 -12.73 9.55
N PRO A 18 -6.55 -13.27 9.83
CA PRO A 18 -5.35 -12.59 9.41
C PRO A 18 -5.43 -12.56 7.88
N THR A 19 -5.69 -11.39 7.31
CA THR A 19 -5.43 -11.10 5.91
C THR A 19 -3.94 -11.28 5.73
N LEU A 20 -3.54 -12.50 5.37
CA LEU A 20 -2.15 -12.86 5.19
C LEU A 20 -1.58 -11.92 4.13
N ALA A 21 -0.59 -11.13 4.53
CA ALA A 21 0.15 -10.25 3.64
C ALA A 21 0.74 -11.08 2.49
N GLN A 22 0.24 -10.86 1.27
CA GLN A 22 0.63 -11.64 0.10
C GLN A 22 1.76 -10.95 -0.65
N LYS A 23 2.77 -11.74 -1.04
CA LYS A 23 3.95 -11.23 -1.74
C LYS A 23 3.61 -10.89 -3.18
N LEU A 24 4.01 -9.69 -3.60
CA LEU A 24 3.97 -9.24 -4.98
C LEU A 24 5.07 -9.95 -5.79
N PHE A 25 4.84 -10.15 -7.09
CA PHE A 25 5.78 -10.77 -8.02
C PHE A 25 5.63 -10.20 -9.44
N GLY A 26 6.61 -10.45 -10.30
CA GLY A 26 6.53 -10.10 -11.73
C GLY A 26 6.76 -8.61 -12.04
N GLN A 27 6.26 -8.18 -13.20
CA GLN A 27 6.29 -6.79 -13.67
C GLN A 27 4.87 -6.24 -13.74
N GLY A 28 4.73 -4.92 -13.61
CA GLY A 28 3.42 -4.28 -13.58
C GLY A 28 3.48 -2.79 -13.27
N ASN A 29 2.32 -2.21 -12.92
CA ASN A 29 2.22 -0.86 -12.38
C ASN A 29 1.58 -0.88 -11.00
N ILE A 30 1.89 0.16 -10.20
CA ILE A 30 1.13 0.46 -8.99
C ILE A 30 0.08 1.51 -9.37
N LEU A 31 -1.18 1.09 -9.43
CA LEU A 31 -2.32 1.98 -9.68
C LEU A 31 -2.84 2.58 -8.38
N VAL A 32 -3.34 3.81 -8.47
CA VAL A 32 -4.06 4.49 -7.41
C VAL A 32 -5.56 4.35 -7.68
N ALA A 33 -6.33 3.91 -6.70
CA ALA A 33 -7.75 3.64 -6.83
C ALA A 33 -8.57 4.18 -5.66
N TYR A 34 -9.87 4.39 -5.86
CA TYR A 34 -10.81 4.48 -4.74
C TYR A 34 -10.79 3.20 -3.90
N GLU A 35 -11.29 3.27 -2.67
CA GLU A 35 -11.35 2.13 -1.73
C GLU A 35 -12.10 0.90 -2.28
N ASN A 36 -12.94 1.05 -3.30
CA ASN A 36 -13.57 -0.05 -4.02
C ASN A 36 -12.58 -0.91 -4.84
N GLY A 37 -11.39 -0.39 -5.16
CA GLY A 37 -10.34 -1.05 -5.96
C GLY A 37 -10.67 -1.25 -7.43
N VAL A 38 -11.80 -0.73 -7.92
CA VAL A 38 -12.31 -0.90 -9.29
C VAL A 38 -12.07 0.35 -10.13
N GLU A 39 -12.23 1.53 -9.52
CA GLU A 39 -12.08 2.82 -10.20
C GLU A 39 -10.67 3.36 -9.99
N TYR A 40 -9.91 3.41 -11.09
CA TYR A 40 -8.53 3.90 -11.11
C TYR A 40 -8.49 5.42 -11.31
N LEU A 41 -7.74 6.08 -10.44
CA LEU A 41 -7.54 7.54 -10.39
C LEU A 41 -6.19 7.95 -10.98
N GLY A 42 -5.34 6.98 -11.31
CA GLY A 42 -3.98 7.20 -11.77
C GLY A 42 -3.05 6.11 -11.29
N CYS A 43 -1.79 6.46 -11.09
CA CYS A 43 -0.71 5.51 -10.86
C CYS A 43 0.50 6.18 -10.19
N LEU A 44 1.38 5.38 -9.60
CA LEU A 44 2.67 5.87 -9.12
C LEU A 44 3.64 6.07 -10.28
N THR A 45 4.38 7.17 -10.20
CA THR A 45 5.44 7.57 -11.12
C THR A 45 6.80 7.01 -10.70
N ASN A 46 7.83 7.24 -11.53
CA ASN A 46 9.21 6.83 -11.22
C ASN A 46 9.83 7.59 -10.02
N SER A 47 9.18 8.63 -9.50
CA SER A 47 9.57 9.35 -8.27
C SER A 47 8.82 8.91 -7.01
N GLY A 48 7.84 8.00 -7.12
CA GLY A 48 6.99 7.58 -5.99
C GLY A 48 5.69 8.38 -5.84
N GLN A 49 5.51 9.44 -6.62
CA GLN A 49 4.34 10.33 -6.56
C GLN A 49 3.18 9.81 -7.41
N TRP A 50 1.94 10.17 -7.07
CA TRP A 50 0.73 9.86 -7.85
C TRP A 50 0.53 10.86 -8.99
N ASP A 51 0.34 10.35 -10.21
CA ASP A 51 -0.02 11.11 -11.41
C ASP A 51 -1.17 10.41 -12.18
N VAL A 52 -1.82 11.13 -13.10
CA VAL A 52 -2.89 10.62 -13.96
C VAL A 52 -2.40 10.15 -15.34
N ILE A 53 -1.12 10.36 -15.70
CA ILE A 53 -0.56 9.98 -17.02
C ILE A 53 0.79 9.23 -16.93
N GLY A 54 1.69 9.64 -16.04
CA GLY A 54 3.09 9.20 -15.97
C GLY A 54 3.36 7.88 -15.23
N CYS A 55 2.59 6.82 -15.51
CA CYS A 55 2.73 5.55 -14.80
C CYS A 55 4.14 4.93 -14.94
N ALA A 56 4.73 4.54 -13.80
CA ALA A 56 5.95 3.76 -13.79
C ALA A 56 5.65 2.28 -14.07
N GLY A 57 6.48 1.68 -14.93
CA GLY A 57 6.73 0.25 -14.86
C GLY A 57 7.51 -0.08 -13.59
N VAL A 58 7.06 -1.11 -12.89
CA VAL A 58 7.59 -1.56 -11.60
C VAL A 58 7.85 -3.06 -11.68
N ILE A 59 8.94 -3.51 -11.05
CA ILE A 59 9.32 -4.91 -10.94
C ILE A 59 9.29 -5.28 -9.46
N ALA A 60 8.47 -6.26 -9.11
CA ALA A 60 8.46 -6.85 -7.78
C ALA A 60 9.56 -7.91 -7.68
N ARG A 61 10.52 -7.70 -6.76
CA ARG A 61 11.68 -8.57 -6.54
C ARG A 61 11.44 -9.56 -5.40
N GLU A 62 12.24 -10.63 -5.39
CA GLU A 62 12.23 -11.61 -4.31
C GLU A 62 12.41 -10.92 -2.94
N GLY A 63 11.55 -11.28 -1.99
CA GLY A 63 11.42 -10.60 -0.69
C GLY A 63 10.24 -9.64 -0.62
N GLY A 64 9.85 -8.99 -1.73
CA GLY A 64 8.73 -8.03 -1.79
C GLY A 64 9.14 -6.58 -2.06
N GLN A 65 10.41 -6.30 -2.35
CA GLN A 65 10.84 -4.95 -2.75
C GLN A 65 10.29 -4.59 -4.13
N LEU A 66 9.78 -3.37 -4.29
CA LEU A 66 9.32 -2.84 -5.56
C LEU A 66 10.37 -1.90 -6.16
N VAL A 67 10.68 -2.08 -7.45
CA VAL A 67 11.76 -1.36 -8.13
C VAL A 67 11.24 -0.75 -9.43
N THR A 68 11.47 0.54 -9.65
CA THR A 68 11.11 1.24 -10.89
C THR A 68 11.95 0.74 -12.07
N GLN A 69 11.51 0.98 -13.31
CA GLN A 69 12.31 0.70 -14.51
C GLN A 69 13.68 1.42 -14.53
N GLN A 70 13.84 2.50 -13.75
CA GLN A 70 15.11 3.22 -13.60
C GLN A 70 16.07 2.57 -12.60
N GLY A 71 15.65 1.51 -11.91
CA GLY A 71 16.44 0.78 -10.91
C GLY A 71 16.37 1.32 -9.48
N ASN A 72 15.53 2.32 -9.23
CA ASN A 72 15.30 2.86 -7.88
C ASN A 72 14.23 2.05 -7.15
N TYR A 73 14.38 1.90 -5.84
CA TYR A 73 13.48 1.14 -4.97
C TYR A 73 12.43 2.06 -4.34
N TYR A 74 11.19 1.60 -4.22
CA TYR A 74 10.16 2.32 -3.45
C TYR A 74 10.46 2.24 -1.94
N THR A 75 10.32 3.38 -1.26
CA THR A 75 10.55 3.52 0.18
C THR A 75 9.57 4.51 0.80
N LEU A 76 9.66 4.69 2.12
CA LEU A 76 8.92 5.72 2.87
C LEU A 76 9.90 6.74 3.47
N THR A 77 9.53 8.03 3.46
CA THR A 77 10.24 9.09 4.19
C THR A 77 10.02 8.98 5.71
N GLU A 78 10.69 9.82 6.50
CA GLU A 78 10.40 9.98 7.94
C GLU A 78 8.97 10.49 8.21
N ALA A 79 8.31 11.12 7.22
CA ALA A 79 6.91 11.56 7.26
C ALA A 79 5.94 10.54 6.61
N SER A 80 6.40 9.30 6.44
CA SER A 80 5.64 8.20 5.84
C SER A 80 5.17 8.44 4.38
N ASP A 81 5.81 9.37 3.67
CA ASP A 81 5.56 9.65 2.24
C ASP A 81 6.17 8.56 1.35
N ILE A 82 5.46 8.16 0.29
CA ILE A 82 6.03 7.32 -0.76
C ILE A 82 7.10 8.11 -1.53
N ALA A 83 8.29 7.56 -1.56
CA ALA A 83 9.43 8.07 -2.32
C ALA A 83 10.18 6.93 -3.02
N VAL A 84 11.24 7.28 -3.76
CA VAL A 84 12.18 6.31 -4.33
C VAL A 84 13.61 6.58 -3.90
N THR A 85 14.42 5.53 -3.79
CA THR A 85 15.84 5.59 -3.41
C THR A 85 16.68 4.67 -4.30
N PRO A 86 17.92 5.04 -4.67
CA PRO A 86 18.85 4.11 -5.32
C PRO A 86 19.43 3.08 -4.34
N ASP A 87 19.28 3.29 -3.02
CA ASP A 87 19.82 2.40 -1.99
C ASP A 87 18.85 1.25 -1.66
N ALA A 88 19.26 0.03 -2.02
CA ALA A 88 18.51 -1.20 -1.73
C ALA A 88 18.39 -1.51 -0.21
N GLY A 89 19.28 -0.97 0.63
CA GLY A 89 19.22 -1.10 2.08
C GLY A 89 18.16 -0.20 2.73
N ALA A 90 17.79 0.90 2.06
CA ALA A 90 16.72 1.80 2.48
C ALA A 90 15.36 1.47 1.83
N ALA A 91 15.29 0.44 0.98
CA ALA A 91 14.07 0.01 0.31
C ALA A 91 13.07 -0.61 1.28
N LYS A 92 11.78 -0.28 1.14
CA LYS A 92 10.71 -0.94 1.90
C LYS A 92 10.26 -2.22 1.20
N TYR A 93 9.77 -3.18 1.99
CA TYR A 93 9.11 -4.37 1.46
C TYR A 93 7.63 -4.03 1.24
N TRP A 94 7.01 -4.62 0.24
CA TRP A 94 5.61 -4.36 -0.09
C TRP A 94 4.83 -5.65 -0.17
N SER A 95 3.62 -5.61 0.36
CA SER A 95 2.70 -6.73 0.38
C SER A 95 1.27 -6.27 0.10
N SER A 96 0.38 -7.22 -0.17
CA SER A 96 -1.03 -6.97 -0.44
C SER A 96 -1.90 -7.61 0.65
N THR A 97 -2.73 -6.83 1.34
CA THR A 97 -3.69 -7.36 2.33
C THR A 97 -5.08 -7.61 1.75
N GLY A 98 -5.32 -7.26 0.49
CA GLY A 98 -6.55 -7.56 -0.23
C GLY A 98 -6.35 -7.91 -1.70
N TYR A 99 -7.49 -8.04 -2.38
CA TYR A 99 -7.63 -8.14 -3.83
C TYR A 99 -8.77 -7.22 -4.27
N ASN A 100 -8.71 -6.66 -5.49
CA ASN A 100 -9.84 -5.94 -6.08
C ASN A 100 -10.87 -6.90 -6.71
N ALA A 101 -11.94 -6.35 -7.29
CA ALA A 101 -12.97 -7.15 -7.96
C ALA A 101 -12.49 -7.89 -9.22
N LEU A 102 -11.30 -7.56 -9.74
CA LEU A 102 -10.65 -8.23 -10.88
C LEU A 102 -9.69 -9.34 -10.42
N GLY A 103 -9.49 -9.52 -9.11
CA GLY A 103 -8.54 -10.48 -8.54
C GLY A 103 -7.09 -9.98 -8.52
N GLU A 104 -6.84 -8.72 -8.83
CA GLU A 104 -5.53 -8.08 -8.75
C GLU A 104 -5.22 -7.70 -7.29
N PRO A 105 -3.96 -7.87 -6.80
CA PRO A 105 -3.61 -7.52 -5.43
C PRO A 105 -3.91 -6.04 -5.13
N SER A 106 -4.68 -5.77 -4.07
CA SER A 106 -5.08 -4.42 -3.67
C SER A 106 -4.81 -4.19 -2.19
N LYS A 107 -4.89 -2.92 -1.76
CA LYS A 107 -4.53 -2.52 -0.39
C LYS A 107 -3.05 -2.83 -0.14
N LEU A 108 -2.19 -2.28 -1.01
CA LEU A 108 -0.74 -2.46 -0.85
C LEU A 108 -0.26 -1.72 0.40
N GLU A 109 0.52 -2.43 1.19
CA GLU A 109 1.15 -1.97 2.43
C GLU A 109 2.67 -2.07 2.28
N ALA A 110 3.34 -0.97 2.61
CA ALA A 110 4.79 -0.92 2.75
C ALA A 110 5.16 -1.42 4.16
N ASP A 111 5.69 -2.63 4.24
CA ASP A 111 6.28 -3.19 5.45
C ASP A 111 7.65 -2.54 5.71
N GLY A 112 7.89 -2.20 6.99
CA GLY A 112 9.18 -1.73 7.48
C GLY A 112 10.32 -2.75 7.35
N GLY A 113 9.98 -4.01 7.08
CA GLY A 113 10.90 -5.13 7.01
C GLY A 113 11.04 -5.82 8.36
N VAL A 114 12.00 -6.75 8.45
CA VAL A 114 12.16 -7.64 9.61
C VAL A 114 12.29 -6.87 10.93
N GLU A 115 12.86 -5.67 10.92
CA GLU A 115 13.08 -4.80 12.09
C GLU A 115 12.02 -3.71 12.33
N HIS A 116 10.76 -3.93 11.93
CA HIS A 116 9.52 -3.38 12.56
C HIS A 116 9.37 -1.85 12.81
N ASN A 117 10.31 -1.00 12.40
CA ASN A 117 10.25 0.45 12.57
C ASN A 117 9.79 1.14 11.29
N GLY A 118 8.50 1.52 11.27
CA GLY A 118 7.88 2.32 10.21
C GLY A 118 7.48 1.50 8.98
N GLY A 119 6.20 1.14 8.91
CA GLY A 119 5.50 0.70 7.70
C GLY A 119 4.28 1.60 7.46
N GLY A 120 3.62 1.45 6.31
CA GLY A 120 2.53 2.33 5.89
C GLY A 120 1.54 1.70 4.91
N GLY A 121 0.36 2.30 4.78
CA GLY A 121 -0.80 1.71 4.09
C GLY A 121 -1.77 1.03 5.08
N PRO A 122 -2.81 0.32 4.60
CA PRO A 122 -3.18 0.13 3.18
C PRO A 122 -3.87 1.34 2.55
N TYR A 123 -4.28 2.30 3.38
CA TYR A 123 -4.84 3.57 2.95
C TYR A 123 -3.72 4.58 2.81
N TRP A 124 -3.82 5.40 1.77
CA TRP A 124 -2.85 6.41 1.41
C TRP A 124 -3.56 7.75 1.23
N TYR A 125 -2.91 8.82 1.67
CA TYR A 125 -3.47 10.16 1.75
C TYR A 125 -2.69 11.14 0.89
N ALA A 126 -3.40 12.00 0.16
CA ALA A 126 -2.82 13.12 -0.58
C ALA A 126 -3.55 14.42 -0.24
N ALA A 127 -2.82 15.53 -0.25
CA ALA A 127 -3.36 16.87 -0.01
C ALA A 127 -4.39 17.31 -1.06
N ALA A 128 -4.35 16.75 -2.27
CA ALA A 128 -5.29 16.99 -3.36
C ALA A 128 -5.26 15.84 -4.38
N GLU A 129 -6.18 15.85 -5.34
CA GLU A 129 -6.05 15.04 -6.57
C GLU A 129 -4.96 15.64 -7.48
N PRO A 130 -4.15 14.83 -8.17
CA PRO A 130 -3.20 15.32 -9.15
C PRO A 130 -3.91 15.88 -10.38
N THR A 131 -3.35 16.96 -10.93
CA THR A 131 -3.73 17.46 -12.25
C THR A 131 -2.67 17.09 -13.28
N GLN A 132 -3.00 17.10 -14.57
CA GLN A 132 -2.08 16.71 -15.65
C GLN A 132 -0.73 17.44 -15.55
N GLY A 133 0.34 16.69 -15.28
CA GLY A 133 1.70 17.24 -15.16
C GLY A 133 2.06 17.82 -13.79
N ALA A 134 1.17 17.70 -12.80
CA ALA A 134 1.39 18.10 -11.41
C ALA A 134 1.16 16.88 -10.48
N PRO A 135 2.15 15.95 -10.38
CA PRO A 135 2.04 14.78 -9.53
C PRO A 135 2.04 15.16 -8.05
N VAL A 136 1.29 14.41 -7.24
CA VAL A 136 1.12 14.65 -5.79
C VAL A 136 1.78 13.56 -4.97
N THR A 137 2.30 13.93 -3.80
CA THR A 137 2.82 12.97 -2.83
C THR A 137 1.66 12.20 -2.17
N LEU A 138 1.85 10.90 -1.96
CA LEU A 138 1.00 10.07 -1.11
C LEU A 138 1.75 9.73 0.16
N SER A 139 1.11 9.89 1.33
CA SER A 139 1.61 9.42 2.62
C SER A 139 0.72 8.32 3.19
N ALA A 140 1.28 7.43 4.01
CA ALA A 140 0.49 6.48 4.79
C ALA A 140 -0.26 7.15 5.95
N GLU A 141 0.17 8.35 6.36
CA GLU A 141 -0.40 9.11 7.46
C GLU A 141 -1.23 10.29 6.93
N GLU A 142 -2.25 10.70 7.69
CA GLU A 142 -3.13 11.81 7.32
C GLU A 142 -2.43 13.16 7.62
N SER A 143 -1.66 13.65 6.65
CA SER A 143 -1.03 14.98 6.67
C SER A 143 -1.76 15.93 5.72
N ASP A 144 -2.60 16.81 6.27
CA ASP A 144 -3.44 17.79 5.54
C ASP A 144 -4.20 17.19 4.33
N GLY A 145 -4.53 15.89 4.40
CA GLY A 145 -5.00 15.09 3.27
C GLY A 145 -6.47 15.31 2.92
N ALA A 146 -6.75 15.81 1.72
CA ALA A 146 -8.11 15.90 1.19
C ALA A 146 -8.60 14.61 0.52
N GLN A 147 -7.69 13.70 0.16
CA GLN A 147 -7.98 12.49 -0.62
C GLN A 147 -7.46 11.23 0.07
N ARG A 148 -8.32 10.22 0.22
CA ARG A 148 -7.98 8.88 0.72
C ARG A 148 -8.17 7.84 -0.37
N VAL A 149 -7.10 7.12 -0.68
CA VAL A 149 -7.01 6.15 -1.78
C VAL A 149 -6.42 4.83 -1.30
N ILE A 150 -6.47 3.80 -2.14
CA ILE A 150 -5.70 2.56 -1.97
C ILE A 150 -4.79 2.36 -3.19
N LEU A 151 -3.74 1.58 -2.99
CA LEU A 151 -2.89 1.12 -4.09
C LEU A 151 -3.30 -0.27 -4.55
N VAL A 152 -3.18 -0.51 -5.86
CA VAL A 152 -3.48 -1.77 -6.54
C VAL A 152 -2.30 -2.17 -7.42
N TRP A 153 -1.84 -3.41 -7.32
CA TRP A 153 -0.81 -3.97 -8.20
C TRP A 153 -1.46 -4.53 -9.46
N LYS A 154 -1.26 -3.85 -10.59
CA LYS A 154 -1.69 -4.33 -11.89
C LYS A 154 -0.53 -5.03 -12.58
N PHE A 155 -0.72 -6.30 -12.97
CA PHE A 155 0.28 -7.06 -13.73
C PHE A 155 0.36 -6.60 -15.19
N ASP A 156 1.58 -6.54 -15.72
CA ASP A 156 1.85 -6.49 -17.16
C ASP A 156 2.04 -7.93 -17.68
N TYR A 157 1.29 -8.29 -18.73
CA TYR A 157 1.29 -9.63 -19.37
C TYR A 157 2.22 -9.70 -20.58
#